data_AF-A0A838IR23-F1
#
_entry.id   AF-A0A838IR23-F1
#
_cell.length_a   1.000
_cell.length_b   1.000
_cell.length_c   1.000
_cell.angle_alpha   90.00
_cell.angle_beta   90.00
_cell.angle_gamma   90.00
#
_symmetry.space_group_name_H-M   'P 1'
#
loop_
_entity.id
_entity.type
_entity.pdbx_description
1 polymer ?
#
loop_
_entity_poly.entity_id
_entity_poly.type
_entity_poly.pdbx_seq_one_letter_code
_entity_poly.pdbx_strand_id
1 'polypeptide(L)'
;MTKRIRYILLFSILATSFVLADVAMAQTRAPLPPVQLQRFRPAPGPGDYLTVFGSPVAPHLDWHVGAFVDYANDPMQIATFGAPYQRTVDNQSHLGLYAGLGLLDVLEIGLWVPAIFWQSSEELQPILPENAFSSTELSKVALSDWRLSAKYRILDLAEFPLGLAFITALSIPVGDEDAFGSDGGVGAEALVAADYILGRAIRTGANLGFRYRPGQRLLRSATIGNELTWGLAAQIPFFTPNIDTIFELNGAIGLATKTEGVRGIVAGEVPVELKGALRYRMRENMAFTAGMGAGLTDGIGAPDYRVFVGFGGQWVTGGWLNTDYASPTFRGRLQSCPEGDFAPDAMLDAWGCPTPERVIAAVPEDRTVDTMLNVPPQKVVPRPPVEPPKRTVPERVIVTDKSIIITEQVHFAVGKEDILPQSFPILDDIARVMERNPQIDLLRIEGHTDSVGRDQSNLELSQRRADSVKRYLTEHNVAARRLESVGYGRVKPIADNATKEGRAKNRRVEFNILRTTERR
;
A
#
# COMPACT_ATOMS: atom_id res chain seq x y z
N MET A 1 30.83 -14.29 34.33
CA MET A 1 29.65 -15.13 34.65
C MET A 1 28.83 -14.45 35.74
N THR A 2 27.84 -13.65 35.36
CA THR A 2 26.60 -13.29 36.09
C THR A 2 25.90 -12.16 35.34
N LYS A 3 24.56 -12.19 35.35
CA LYS A 3 23.59 -11.25 34.72
C LYS A 3 23.26 -11.49 33.24
N ARG A 4 22.47 -12.54 32.99
CA ARG A 4 21.53 -12.63 31.87
C ARG A 4 20.24 -13.32 32.35
N ILE A 5 19.11 -12.88 31.79
CA ILE A 5 17.77 -13.49 31.84
C ILE A 5 16.94 -13.19 33.10
N ARG A 6 16.23 -12.04 33.06
CA ARG A 6 14.88 -11.87 33.60
C ARG A 6 14.20 -10.82 32.74
N TYR A 7 13.28 -11.24 31.87
CA TYR A 7 12.11 -10.53 31.31
C TYR A 7 11.55 -11.34 30.12
N ILE A 8 11.21 -12.60 30.37
CA ILE A 8 10.30 -13.40 29.54
C ILE A 8 9.44 -14.17 30.55
N LEU A 9 8.32 -13.56 30.96
CA LEU A 9 7.18 -14.17 31.67
C LEU A 9 6.28 -13.02 32.13
N LEU A 10 5.62 -12.38 31.17
CA LEU A 10 4.53 -11.42 31.38
C LEU A 10 3.70 -11.33 30.08
N PHE A 11 3.25 -12.49 29.59
CA PHE A 11 2.29 -12.58 28.48
C PHE A 11 1.44 -13.86 28.58
N SER A 12 1.03 -14.19 29.80
CA SER A 12 0.14 -15.32 30.07
C SER A 12 -0.61 -15.01 31.36
N ILE A 13 -1.72 -14.27 31.22
CA ILE A 13 -2.94 -14.22 32.06
C ILE A 13 -3.77 -13.06 31.49
N LEU A 14 -4.55 -13.35 30.44
CA LEU A 14 -5.86 -12.72 30.19
C LEU A 14 -6.63 -13.59 29.18
N ALA A 15 -6.71 -14.88 29.49
CA ALA A 15 -7.52 -15.86 28.79
C ALA A 15 -8.20 -16.70 29.87
N THR A 16 -9.37 -16.26 30.33
CA THR A 16 -10.44 -17.03 30.97
C THR A 16 -11.36 -16.05 31.71
N SER A 17 -12.47 -15.65 31.09
CA SER A 17 -13.75 -15.34 31.74
C SER A 17 -14.74 -14.88 30.67
N PHE A 18 -15.32 -15.81 29.92
CA PHE A 18 -16.62 -15.65 29.27
C PHE A 18 -17.16 -17.03 28.88
N VAL A 19 -17.51 -17.83 29.90
CA VAL A 19 -18.47 -18.93 29.75
C VAL A 19 -19.23 -19.02 31.06
N LEU A 20 -20.50 -18.63 31.04
CA LEU A 20 -21.61 -19.20 31.81
C LEU A 20 -22.85 -18.36 31.51
N ALA A 21 -23.63 -18.79 30.51
CA ALA A 21 -25.05 -18.52 30.45
C ALA A 21 -25.74 -19.61 29.62
N ASP A 22 -26.67 -20.29 30.31
CA ASP A 22 -27.80 -21.11 29.85
C ASP A 22 -27.58 -22.34 28.97
N VAL A 23 -27.78 -23.50 29.61
CA VAL A 23 -28.32 -24.69 28.95
C VAL A 23 -29.81 -24.75 29.27
N ALA A 24 -30.62 -24.00 28.51
CA ALA A 24 -32.07 -24.13 28.49
C ALA A 24 -32.48 -25.34 27.63
N MET A 25 -33.61 -25.94 27.98
CA MET A 25 -34.10 -27.21 27.43
C MET A 25 -34.29 -27.18 25.91
N ALA A 26 -33.86 -28.27 25.26
CA ALA A 26 -34.03 -28.52 23.83
C ALA A 26 -35.51 -28.59 23.43
N GLN A 27 -36.00 -27.53 22.79
CA GLN A 27 -37.06 -27.64 21.79
C GLN A 27 -36.38 -27.98 20.46
N THR A 28 -36.89 -28.99 19.73
CA THR A 28 -36.38 -29.41 18.42
C THR A 28 -36.57 -28.27 17.40
N ARG A 29 -35.55 -27.42 17.31
CA ARG A 29 -35.38 -26.32 16.37
C ARG A 29 -35.13 -26.87 14.97
N ALA A 30 -35.75 -26.27 13.95
CA ALA A 30 -35.40 -26.57 12.56
C ALA A 30 -33.99 -26.00 12.29
N PRO A 31 -33.01 -26.80 11.85
CA PRO A 31 -31.66 -26.31 11.63
C PRO A 31 -31.64 -25.33 10.46
N LEU A 32 -30.90 -24.22 10.62
CA LEU A 32 -30.67 -23.28 9.53
C LEU A 32 -29.77 -23.93 8.45
N PRO A 33 -29.91 -23.53 7.18
CA PRO A 33 -29.07 -24.05 6.12
C PRO A 33 -27.60 -23.61 6.36
N PRO A 34 -26.63 -24.51 6.23
CA PRO A 34 -25.21 -24.18 6.38
C PRO A 34 -24.76 -23.33 5.19
N VAL A 35 -24.85 -22.01 5.34
CA VAL A 35 -24.45 -21.03 4.34
C VAL A 35 -23.68 -19.93 5.02
N GLN A 36 -22.44 -19.71 4.59
CA GLN A 36 -21.68 -18.54 4.97
C GLN A 36 -22.14 -17.32 4.15
N LEU A 37 -22.76 -16.35 4.82
CA LEU A 37 -23.25 -15.12 4.16
C LEU A 37 -22.16 -14.09 3.87
N GLN A 38 -21.12 -14.05 4.71
CA GLN A 38 -20.10 -13.02 4.63
C GLN A 38 -19.30 -13.10 3.32
N ARG A 39 -19.47 -12.05 2.48
CA ARG A 39 -18.70 -11.85 1.25
C ARG A 39 -17.57 -10.82 1.38
N PHE A 40 -17.59 -9.97 2.42
CA PHE A 40 -16.46 -9.11 2.74
C PHE A 40 -15.33 -9.94 3.34
N ARG A 41 -14.39 -10.33 2.49
CA ARG A 41 -13.23 -11.15 2.87
C ARG A 41 -11.98 -10.39 2.44
N PRO A 42 -11.51 -9.43 3.26
CA PRO A 42 -10.33 -8.66 2.94
C PRO A 42 -9.16 -9.56 2.55
N ALA A 43 -8.45 -9.17 1.51
CA ALA A 43 -7.21 -9.82 1.15
C ALA A 43 -6.17 -9.46 2.24
N PRO A 44 -5.47 -10.47 2.81
CA PRO A 44 -4.67 -10.27 4.02
C PRO A 44 -3.39 -9.46 3.76
N GLY A 45 -2.93 -9.41 2.51
CA GLY A 45 -1.61 -8.93 2.14
C GLY A 45 -1.47 -7.41 2.09
N PRO A 46 -0.26 -6.90 2.36
CA PRO A 46 0.04 -5.46 2.40
C PRO A 46 -0.10 -4.79 1.03
N GLY A 47 0.13 -5.55 -0.04
CA GLY A 47 0.02 -5.11 -1.42
C GLY A 47 -1.37 -5.34 -2.01
N ASP A 48 -2.35 -5.77 -1.23
CA ASP A 48 -3.71 -5.99 -1.73
C ASP A 48 -4.56 -4.70 -1.63
N TYR A 49 -5.68 -4.70 -2.36
CA TYR A 49 -6.61 -3.57 -2.36
C TYR A 49 -7.48 -3.62 -1.09
N LEU A 50 -8.75 -4.00 -1.15
CA LEU A 50 -9.57 -4.34 0.02
C LEU A 50 -9.89 -5.83 -0.01
N THR A 51 -10.74 -6.26 -0.93
CA THR A 51 -11.13 -7.67 -1.15
C THR A 51 -10.51 -8.25 -2.42
N VAL A 52 -10.08 -7.38 -3.34
CA VAL A 52 -9.33 -7.75 -4.54
C VAL A 52 -7.86 -7.93 -4.17
N PHE A 53 -7.33 -9.11 -4.50
CA PHE A 53 -5.90 -9.42 -4.34
C PHE A 53 -5.06 -8.64 -5.34
N GLY A 54 -3.88 -8.23 -4.91
CA GLY A 54 -2.81 -7.81 -5.79
C GLY A 54 -1.87 -8.97 -6.13
N SER A 55 -1.01 -8.75 -7.13
CA SER A 55 0.13 -9.61 -7.45
C SER A 55 1.34 -9.48 -6.52
N PRO A 56 1.60 -8.35 -5.83
CA PRO A 56 2.71 -8.26 -4.88
C PRO A 56 2.55 -9.20 -3.68
N VAL A 57 3.69 -9.71 -3.22
CA VAL A 57 3.81 -10.53 -2.00
C VAL A 57 4.76 -9.84 -1.02
N ALA A 58 4.53 -10.05 0.27
CA ALA A 58 5.48 -9.65 1.30
C ALA A 58 6.85 -10.33 1.08
N PRO A 59 7.97 -9.64 1.33
CA PRO A 59 9.29 -10.25 1.27
C PRO A 59 9.51 -11.38 2.27
N HIS A 60 10.61 -12.10 2.08
CA HIS A 60 10.93 -13.26 2.88
C HIS A 60 11.04 -12.92 4.37
N LEU A 61 10.22 -13.62 5.17
CA LEU A 61 10.08 -13.50 6.62
C LEU A 61 9.42 -12.20 7.10
N ASP A 62 8.94 -11.37 6.19
CA ASP A 62 8.11 -10.22 6.56
C ASP A 62 6.70 -10.68 6.91
N TRP A 63 6.17 -10.14 8.00
CA TRP A 63 4.86 -10.49 8.51
C TRP A 63 4.01 -9.25 8.74
N HIS A 64 2.70 -9.46 8.65
CA HIS A 64 1.71 -8.40 8.83
C HIS A 64 0.52 -8.98 9.60
N VAL A 65 -0.14 -8.13 10.37
CA VAL A 65 -1.39 -8.46 11.06
C VAL A 65 -2.27 -7.24 11.12
N GLY A 66 -3.58 -7.47 11.10
CA GLY A 66 -4.55 -6.41 11.28
C GLY A 66 -5.93 -6.94 11.58
N ALA A 67 -6.87 -6.01 11.62
CA ALA A 67 -8.27 -6.27 11.87
C ALA A 67 -9.13 -5.39 10.96
N PHE A 68 -10.31 -5.90 10.62
CA PHE A 68 -11.40 -5.14 10.02
C PHE A 68 -12.65 -5.32 10.87
N VAL A 69 -13.40 -4.23 10.98
CA VAL A 69 -14.78 -4.23 11.47
C VAL A 69 -15.66 -3.77 10.32
N ASP A 70 -16.66 -4.55 9.96
CA ASP A 70 -17.67 -4.17 8.97
C ASP A 70 -19.09 -4.31 9.52
N TYR A 71 -19.97 -3.45 9.03
CA TYR A 71 -21.41 -3.49 9.23
C TYR A 71 -22.08 -3.54 7.86
N ALA A 72 -22.98 -4.49 7.65
CA ALA A 72 -23.75 -4.68 6.43
C ALA A 72 -25.25 -4.61 6.75
N ASN A 73 -25.98 -3.81 5.98
CA ASN A 73 -27.43 -3.74 6.03
C ASN A 73 -28.06 -4.59 4.91
N ASP A 74 -29.07 -5.37 5.27
CA ASP A 74 -29.77 -6.35 4.43
C ASP A 74 -28.87 -7.27 3.60
N PRO A 75 -27.85 -7.92 4.20
CA PRO A 75 -26.94 -8.80 3.45
C PRO A 75 -27.60 -10.05 2.87
N MET A 76 -28.83 -10.39 3.29
CA MET A 76 -29.59 -11.53 2.76
C MET A 76 -31.04 -11.15 2.49
N GLN A 77 -31.39 -11.11 1.20
CA GLN A 77 -32.75 -10.97 0.71
C GLN A 77 -33.05 -12.12 -0.26
N ILE A 78 -34.27 -12.66 -0.22
CA ILE A 78 -34.70 -13.72 -1.14
C ILE A 78 -35.97 -13.29 -1.86
N ALA A 79 -35.91 -13.27 -3.19
CA ALA A 79 -37.09 -13.18 -4.03
C ALA A 79 -37.79 -14.54 -4.09
N THR A 80 -39.07 -14.56 -3.75
CA THR A 80 -39.94 -15.70 -4.04
C THR A 80 -40.75 -15.39 -5.30
N PHE A 81 -40.86 -16.35 -6.22
CA PHE A 81 -41.62 -16.14 -7.46
C PHE A 81 -43.08 -15.74 -7.16
N GLY A 82 -43.49 -14.54 -7.59
CA GLY A 82 -44.85 -14.02 -7.37
C GLY A 82 -45.07 -13.32 -6.02
N ALA A 83 -44.04 -13.14 -5.19
CA ALA A 83 -44.08 -12.40 -3.93
C ALA A 83 -42.95 -11.35 -3.86
N PRO A 84 -43.12 -10.27 -3.07
CA PRO A 84 -42.04 -9.30 -2.85
C PRO A 84 -40.84 -9.94 -2.14
N TYR A 85 -39.67 -9.33 -2.28
CA TYR A 85 -38.46 -9.72 -1.53
C TYR A 85 -38.74 -9.68 -0.02
N GLN A 86 -38.31 -10.71 0.69
CA GLN A 86 -38.37 -10.76 2.15
C GLN A 86 -36.94 -10.72 2.73
N ARG A 87 -36.72 -9.78 3.65
CA ARG A 87 -35.46 -9.65 4.39
C ARG A 87 -35.33 -10.82 5.35
N THR A 88 -34.24 -11.56 5.21
CA THR A 88 -33.99 -12.73 6.06
C THR A 88 -32.94 -12.42 7.13
N VAL A 89 -31.95 -11.60 6.79
CA VAL A 89 -30.98 -11.03 7.74
C VAL A 89 -30.94 -9.54 7.48
N ASP A 90 -31.40 -8.73 8.45
CA ASP A 90 -31.53 -7.27 8.26
C ASP A 90 -30.21 -6.57 8.50
N ASN A 91 -29.41 -7.07 9.44
CA ASN A 91 -28.13 -6.46 9.75
C ASN A 91 -27.13 -7.49 10.23
N GLN A 92 -25.87 -7.32 9.85
CA GLN A 92 -24.78 -8.18 10.28
C GLN A 92 -23.49 -7.38 10.44
N SER A 93 -22.80 -7.58 11.56
CA SER A 93 -21.50 -6.97 11.82
C SER A 93 -20.44 -8.02 12.13
N HIS A 94 -19.26 -7.85 11.53
CA HIS A 94 -18.15 -8.77 11.71
C HIS A 94 -16.91 -8.06 12.21
N LEU A 95 -16.17 -8.76 13.06
CA LEU A 95 -14.78 -8.49 13.38
C LEU A 95 -13.98 -9.58 12.70
N GLY A 96 -13.09 -9.21 11.79
CA GLY A 96 -12.17 -10.17 11.20
C GLY A 96 -10.72 -9.78 11.45
N LEU A 97 -9.94 -10.77 11.87
CA LEU A 97 -8.50 -10.65 12.08
C LEU A 97 -7.78 -11.26 10.89
N TYR A 98 -6.73 -10.61 10.39
CA TYR A 98 -5.85 -11.21 9.40
C TYR A 98 -4.41 -11.21 9.89
N ALA A 99 -3.65 -12.22 9.45
CA ALA A 99 -2.22 -12.25 9.55
C ALA A 99 -1.62 -12.83 8.27
N GLY A 100 -0.40 -12.48 7.92
CA GLY A 100 0.30 -13.12 6.82
C GLY A 100 1.81 -13.06 6.94
N LEU A 101 2.47 -13.92 6.17
CA LEU A 101 3.92 -14.15 6.18
C LEU A 101 4.42 -14.33 4.74
N GLY A 102 5.39 -13.52 4.34
CA GLY A 102 6.12 -13.66 3.09
C GLY A 102 7.23 -14.71 3.15
N LEU A 103 7.43 -15.45 2.07
CA LEU A 103 8.36 -16.56 1.94
C LEU A 103 9.08 -16.48 0.58
N LEU A 104 10.42 -16.52 0.62
CA LEU A 104 11.28 -16.59 -0.56
C LEU A 104 11.01 -15.47 -1.59
N ASP A 105 10.47 -14.34 -1.14
CA ASP A 105 10.01 -13.21 -1.97
C ASP A 105 8.98 -13.58 -3.07
N VAL A 106 8.41 -14.79 -3.06
CA VAL A 106 7.54 -15.32 -4.14
C VAL A 106 6.21 -15.85 -3.62
N LEU A 107 6.15 -16.23 -2.35
CA LEU A 107 4.98 -16.85 -1.74
C LEU A 107 4.55 -16.05 -0.51
N GLU A 108 3.27 -15.78 -0.38
CA GLU A 108 2.68 -15.22 0.83
C GLU A 108 1.62 -16.17 1.38
N ILE A 109 1.73 -16.51 2.66
CA ILE A 109 0.73 -17.29 3.39
C ILE A 109 -0.10 -16.31 4.21
N GLY A 110 -1.41 -16.27 3.98
CA GLY A 110 -2.33 -15.37 4.67
C GLY A 110 -3.44 -16.13 5.37
N LEU A 111 -3.78 -15.73 6.60
CA LEU A 111 -4.87 -16.26 7.40
C LEU A 111 -5.88 -15.14 7.66
N TRP A 112 -7.17 -15.43 7.47
CA TRP A 112 -8.29 -14.58 7.80
C TRP A 112 -9.26 -15.31 8.74
N VAL A 113 -9.57 -14.68 9.86
CA VAL A 113 -10.37 -15.22 10.96
C VAL A 113 -11.54 -14.28 11.23
N PRO A 114 -12.71 -14.52 10.60
CA PRO A 114 -13.92 -13.73 10.83
C PRO A 114 -14.74 -14.24 12.02
N ALA A 115 -15.37 -13.30 12.73
CA ALA A 115 -16.37 -13.56 13.75
C ALA A 115 -17.51 -12.54 13.62
N ILE A 116 -18.75 -13.03 13.72
CA ILE A 116 -19.95 -12.21 13.85
C ILE A 116 -20.04 -11.78 15.32
N PHE A 117 -20.13 -10.48 15.57
CA PHE A 117 -20.31 -9.97 16.95
C PHE A 117 -21.68 -9.31 17.15
N TRP A 118 -22.45 -9.10 16.09
CA TRP A 118 -23.82 -8.64 16.17
C TRP A 118 -24.57 -8.97 14.88
N GLN A 119 -25.80 -9.48 15.02
CA GLN A 119 -26.72 -9.67 13.90
C GLN A 119 -28.19 -9.61 14.32
N SER A 120 -29.07 -9.30 13.37
CA SER A 120 -30.53 -9.25 13.56
C SER A 120 -31.28 -9.82 12.36
N SER A 121 -32.48 -10.34 12.63
CA SER A 121 -33.43 -10.84 11.64
C SER A 121 -34.85 -10.60 12.15
N GLU A 122 -35.72 -10.06 11.29
CA GLU A 122 -37.15 -9.91 11.52
C GLU A 122 -37.94 -11.19 11.15
N GLU A 123 -37.52 -11.92 10.11
CA GLU A 123 -38.20 -13.13 9.64
C GLU A 123 -37.24 -14.16 9.00
N LEU A 124 -37.18 -15.39 9.53
CA LEU A 124 -36.40 -16.49 8.95
C LEU A 124 -37.25 -17.47 8.12
N GLN A 125 -38.56 -17.29 8.05
CA GLN A 125 -39.46 -18.17 7.29
C GLN A 125 -39.08 -18.38 5.81
N PRO A 126 -38.54 -17.38 5.07
CA PRO A 126 -38.21 -17.54 3.66
C PRO A 126 -37.15 -18.61 3.35
N ILE A 127 -36.24 -18.86 4.30
CA ILE A 127 -35.13 -19.83 4.15
C ILE A 127 -35.41 -21.18 4.80
N LEU A 128 -36.48 -21.27 5.61
CA LEU A 128 -36.86 -22.50 6.27
C LEU A 128 -37.78 -23.35 5.37
N PRO A 129 -37.78 -24.69 5.56
CA PRO A 129 -38.73 -25.58 4.89
C PRO A 129 -40.20 -25.12 5.10
N GLU A 130 -41.10 -25.39 4.14
CA GLU A 130 -42.50 -24.92 4.15
C GLU A 130 -43.29 -25.21 5.45
N ASN A 131 -42.85 -26.19 6.25
CA ASN A 131 -43.52 -26.62 7.48
C ASN A 131 -42.76 -26.27 8.77
N ALA A 132 -41.71 -25.45 8.70
CA ALA A 132 -40.91 -25.07 9.86
C ALA A 132 -41.53 -23.88 10.62
N PHE A 133 -41.62 -24.00 11.95
CA PHE A 133 -42.12 -22.93 12.81
C PHE A 133 -41.07 -21.83 13.05
N SER A 134 -41.54 -20.58 13.14
CA SER A 134 -40.76 -19.33 13.29
C SER A 134 -40.00 -19.17 14.61
N SER A 135 -39.82 -20.23 15.41
CA SER A 135 -39.13 -20.16 16.72
C SER A 135 -37.61 -20.31 16.63
N THR A 136 -37.03 -20.14 15.44
CA THR A 136 -35.58 -20.30 15.22
C THR A 136 -34.90 -18.98 15.61
N GLU A 137 -34.18 -18.95 16.73
CA GLU A 137 -33.48 -17.74 17.19
C GLU A 137 -32.11 -17.58 16.52
N LEU A 138 -31.91 -16.53 15.75
CA LEU A 138 -30.61 -16.24 15.11
C LEU A 138 -29.52 -15.98 16.18
N SER A 139 -28.43 -16.75 16.16
CA SER A 139 -27.30 -16.59 17.10
C SER A 139 -26.61 -15.23 16.89
N LYS A 140 -26.62 -14.33 17.87
CA LYS A 140 -26.15 -12.94 17.66
C LYS A 140 -24.63 -12.76 17.62
N VAL A 141 -23.89 -13.73 18.14
CA VAL A 141 -22.42 -13.76 18.17
C VAL A 141 -22.00 -15.17 17.77
N ALA A 142 -21.11 -15.28 16.79
CA ALA A 142 -20.68 -16.57 16.26
C ALA A 142 -19.32 -16.49 15.58
N LEU A 143 -18.62 -17.62 15.52
CA LEU A 143 -17.47 -17.75 14.63
C LEU A 143 -17.96 -17.95 13.19
N SER A 144 -17.12 -17.55 12.24
CA SER A 144 -17.31 -17.83 10.83
C SER A 144 -16.15 -18.66 10.30
N ASP A 145 -16.31 -19.27 9.12
CA ASP A 145 -15.28 -20.10 8.53
C ASP A 145 -14.00 -19.31 8.27
N TRP A 146 -12.88 -19.86 8.73
CA TRP A 146 -11.58 -19.25 8.56
C TRP A 146 -11.09 -19.48 7.15
N ARG A 147 -10.28 -18.56 6.63
CA ARG A 147 -9.68 -18.68 5.31
C ARG A 147 -8.17 -18.70 5.43
N LEU A 148 -7.56 -19.80 5.04
CA LEU A 148 -6.11 -19.93 4.88
C LEU A 148 -5.78 -19.83 3.39
N SER A 149 -4.94 -18.89 3.01
CA SER A 149 -4.59 -18.57 1.63
C SER A 149 -3.09 -18.67 1.39
N ALA A 150 -2.73 -19.06 0.18
CA ALA A 150 -1.37 -19.07 -0.34
C ALA A 150 -1.38 -18.30 -1.67
N LYS A 151 -0.69 -17.16 -1.71
CA LYS A 151 -0.54 -16.30 -2.88
C LYS A 151 0.86 -16.50 -3.46
N TYR A 152 0.93 -17.05 -4.67
CA TYR A 152 2.15 -17.27 -5.43
C TYR A 152 2.29 -16.22 -6.51
N ARG A 153 3.37 -15.43 -6.44
CA ARG A 153 3.71 -14.42 -7.45
C ARG A 153 4.30 -15.10 -8.69
N ILE A 154 3.68 -14.87 -9.84
CA ILE A 154 4.13 -15.39 -11.15
C ILE A 154 4.94 -14.32 -11.88
N LEU A 155 4.40 -13.11 -12.00
CA LEU A 155 5.07 -11.96 -12.60
C LEU A 155 5.20 -10.85 -11.58
N ASP A 156 6.42 -10.32 -11.47
CA ASP A 156 6.68 -9.13 -10.68
C ASP A 156 6.21 -7.88 -11.41
N LEU A 157 5.33 -7.10 -10.79
CA LEU A 157 4.97 -5.78 -11.31
C LEU A 157 6.17 -4.81 -11.30
N ALA A 158 7.24 -5.14 -10.58
CA ALA A 158 8.50 -4.37 -10.59
C ALA A 158 9.36 -4.62 -11.83
N GLU A 159 9.25 -5.81 -12.42
CA GLU A 159 10.11 -6.28 -13.51
C GLU A 159 9.34 -6.31 -14.84
N PHE A 160 8.03 -6.49 -14.78
CA PHE A 160 7.13 -6.57 -15.93
C PHE A 160 5.99 -5.54 -15.84
N PRO A 161 5.53 -4.99 -16.98
CA PRO A 161 4.42 -4.03 -17.02
C PRO A 161 3.10 -4.60 -16.49
N LEU A 162 3.03 -5.92 -16.37
CA LEU A 162 1.92 -6.65 -15.80
C LEU A 162 2.42 -7.48 -14.62
N GLY A 163 1.79 -7.29 -13.46
CA GLY A 163 1.92 -8.17 -12.31
C GLY A 163 0.93 -9.31 -12.42
N LEU A 164 1.33 -10.51 -12.02
CA LEU A 164 0.46 -11.70 -12.04
C LEU A 164 0.73 -12.56 -10.82
N ALA A 165 -0.34 -13.00 -10.16
CA ALA A 165 -0.27 -13.97 -9.07
C ALA A 165 -1.38 -15.01 -9.19
N PHE A 166 -1.11 -16.18 -8.64
CA PHE A 166 -2.08 -17.24 -8.45
C PHE A 166 -2.30 -17.46 -6.96
N ILE A 167 -3.55 -17.44 -6.52
CA ILE A 167 -3.91 -17.60 -5.12
C ILE A 167 -4.76 -18.85 -4.98
N THR A 168 -4.42 -19.69 -4.02
CA THR A 168 -5.28 -20.78 -3.54
C THR A 168 -5.68 -20.52 -2.12
N ALA A 169 -6.93 -20.81 -1.75
CA ALA A 169 -7.37 -20.71 -0.37
C ALA A 169 -8.23 -21.91 0.05
N LEU A 170 -8.18 -22.24 1.32
CA LEU A 170 -9.01 -23.23 1.99
C LEU A 170 -9.90 -22.52 3.01
N SER A 171 -11.20 -22.85 2.99
CA SER A 171 -12.15 -22.45 4.02
C SER A 171 -12.28 -23.57 5.04
N ILE A 172 -11.99 -23.26 6.29
CA ILE A 172 -12.01 -24.21 7.41
C ILE A 172 -13.37 -24.08 8.11
N PRO A 173 -14.18 -25.15 8.17
CA PRO A 173 -15.56 -25.12 8.67
C PRO A 173 -15.61 -25.09 10.21
N VAL A 174 -15.20 -23.97 10.79
CA VAL A 174 -15.24 -23.71 12.23
C VAL A 174 -16.38 -22.77 12.62
N GLY A 175 -17.10 -22.23 11.63
CA GLY A 175 -18.21 -21.31 11.88
C GLY A 175 -19.48 -22.00 12.36
N ASP A 176 -20.38 -21.20 12.91
CA ASP A 176 -21.70 -21.64 13.34
C ASP A 176 -22.70 -21.58 12.16
N GLU A 177 -23.32 -22.71 11.84
CA GLU A 177 -24.34 -22.83 10.79
C GLU A 177 -25.63 -22.07 11.17
N ASP A 178 -25.99 -22.05 12.45
CA ASP A 178 -27.16 -21.34 12.99
C ASP A 178 -26.98 -19.82 13.03
N ALA A 179 -25.79 -19.34 12.68
CA ALA A 179 -25.45 -17.93 12.54
C ALA A 179 -25.10 -17.51 11.11
N PHE A 180 -25.25 -18.39 10.12
CA PHE A 180 -24.74 -18.19 8.76
C PHE A 180 -23.22 -17.92 8.68
N GLY A 181 -22.47 -18.50 9.62
CA GLY A 181 -21.02 -18.39 9.71
C GLY A 181 -20.28 -19.47 8.91
N SER A 182 -20.94 -20.57 8.55
CA SER A 182 -20.30 -21.75 7.97
C SER A 182 -21.02 -22.28 6.73
N ASP A 183 -20.26 -22.75 5.74
CA ASP A 183 -20.76 -23.52 4.59
C ASP A 183 -20.94 -25.02 4.91
N GLY A 184 -20.74 -25.43 6.17
CA GLY A 184 -20.95 -26.80 6.65
C GLY A 184 -19.92 -27.82 6.15
N GLY A 185 -18.79 -27.36 5.60
CA GLY A 185 -17.71 -28.23 5.15
C GLY A 185 -16.47 -27.47 4.69
N VAL A 186 -15.43 -28.20 4.30
CA VAL A 186 -14.20 -27.60 3.78
C VAL A 186 -14.45 -27.01 2.39
N GLY A 187 -14.35 -25.69 2.29
CA GLY A 187 -14.38 -24.96 1.02
C GLY A 187 -13.00 -24.80 0.41
N ALA A 188 -12.95 -24.50 -0.88
CA ALA A 188 -11.71 -24.24 -1.59
C ALA A 188 -11.88 -23.11 -2.60
N GLU A 189 -10.83 -22.36 -2.86
CA GLU A 189 -10.82 -21.28 -3.82
C GLU A 189 -9.51 -21.31 -4.61
N ALA A 190 -9.60 -21.08 -5.91
CA ALA A 190 -8.46 -20.81 -6.78
C ALA A 190 -8.77 -19.54 -7.57
N LEU A 191 -7.87 -18.57 -7.53
CA LEU A 191 -8.02 -17.33 -8.28
C LEU A 191 -6.70 -16.87 -8.92
N VAL A 192 -6.82 -16.12 -10.00
CA VAL A 192 -5.73 -15.40 -10.63
C VAL A 192 -5.94 -13.91 -10.35
N ALA A 193 -4.88 -13.22 -9.94
CA ALA A 193 -4.84 -11.79 -9.75
C ALA A 193 -3.86 -11.17 -10.75
N ALA A 194 -4.29 -10.11 -11.42
CA ALA A 194 -3.47 -9.34 -12.35
C ALA A 194 -3.41 -7.88 -11.90
N ASP A 195 -2.24 -7.26 -12.00
CA ASP A 195 -2.03 -5.85 -11.71
C ASP A 195 -1.39 -5.12 -12.89
N TYR A 196 -1.78 -3.86 -13.06
CA TYR A 196 -1.23 -2.98 -14.08
C TYR A 196 -1.11 -1.56 -13.54
N ILE A 197 -0.08 -0.82 -13.97
CA ILE A 197 0.10 0.59 -13.59
C ILE A 197 -0.25 1.47 -14.79
N LEU A 198 -1.36 2.18 -14.69
CA LEU A 198 -1.83 3.14 -15.67
C LEU A 198 -1.24 4.54 -15.38
N GLY A 199 -0.65 5.17 -16.39
CA GLY A 199 -0.22 6.57 -16.33
C GLY A 199 0.84 6.86 -15.24
N ARG A 200 1.66 5.86 -14.89
CA ARG A 200 2.72 5.89 -13.85
C ARG A 200 2.22 6.14 -12.42
N ALA A 201 0.92 6.06 -12.19
CA ALA A 201 0.28 6.63 -11.02
C ALA A 201 -0.85 5.76 -10.45
N ILE A 202 -1.71 5.27 -11.33
CA ILE A 202 -2.93 4.57 -10.96
C ILE A 202 -2.62 3.09 -11.05
N ARG A 203 -2.72 2.38 -9.93
CA ARG A 203 -2.59 0.93 -9.91
C ARG A 203 -3.97 0.32 -10.07
N THR A 204 -4.12 -0.56 -11.05
CA THR A 204 -5.37 -1.25 -11.33
C THR A 204 -5.19 -2.75 -11.16
N GLY A 205 -6.17 -3.40 -10.54
CA GLY A 205 -6.16 -4.82 -10.24
C GLY A 205 -7.38 -5.53 -10.84
N ALA A 206 -7.21 -6.77 -11.24
CA ALA A 206 -8.29 -7.63 -11.71
C ALA A 206 -8.14 -9.04 -11.16
N ASN A 207 -9.22 -9.59 -10.64
CA ASN A 207 -9.31 -10.95 -10.13
C ASN A 207 -10.33 -11.76 -10.90
N LEU A 208 -9.99 -13.02 -11.16
CA LEU A 208 -10.92 -14.04 -11.63
C LEU A 208 -10.66 -15.33 -10.85
N GLY A 209 -11.71 -15.88 -10.24
CA GLY A 209 -11.58 -17.04 -9.38
C GLY A 209 -12.74 -18.01 -9.49
N PHE A 210 -12.49 -19.21 -9.00
CA PHE A 210 -13.48 -20.25 -8.79
C PHE A 210 -13.50 -20.60 -7.31
N ARG A 211 -14.68 -20.56 -6.70
CA ARG A 211 -14.90 -20.95 -5.31
C ARG A 211 -15.78 -22.20 -5.25
N TYR A 212 -15.20 -23.27 -4.76
CA TYR A 212 -15.90 -24.47 -4.36
C TYR A 212 -16.54 -24.27 -2.99
N ARG A 213 -17.86 -24.45 -2.91
CA ARG A 213 -18.62 -24.41 -1.66
C ARG A 213 -19.22 -25.79 -1.39
N PRO A 214 -18.95 -26.38 -0.21
CA PRO A 214 -19.56 -27.64 0.16
C PRO A 214 -21.08 -27.46 0.32
N GLY A 215 -21.86 -28.42 -0.19
CA GLY A 215 -23.31 -28.39 -0.11
C GLY A 215 -23.97 -27.45 -1.13
N GLN A 216 -24.46 -27.99 -2.25
CA GLN A 216 -25.42 -27.25 -3.07
C GLN A 216 -26.77 -27.29 -2.36
N ARG A 217 -27.36 -26.13 -2.07
CA ARG A 217 -28.64 -26.06 -1.35
C ARG A 217 -29.61 -25.13 -2.05
N LEU A 218 -30.83 -25.64 -2.22
CA LEU A 218 -31.97 -24.90 -2.73
C LEU A 218 -32.62 -24.16 -1.56
N LEU A 219 -32.50 -22.84 -1.53
CA LEU A 219 -33.30 -21.95 -0.68
C LEU A 219 -34.56 -21.58 -1.47
N ARG A 220 -35.58 -22.43 -1.43
CA ARG A 220 -36.86 -22.35 -2.20
C ARG A 220 -36.68 -22.02 -3.69
N SER A 221 -36.41 -20.76 -4.04
CA SER A 221 -36.24 -20.25 -5.41
C SER A 221 -34.79 -19.98 -5.85
N ALA A 222 -33.82 -19.98 -4.92
CA ALA A 222 -32.40 -19.68 -5.19
C ALA A 222 -31.49 -20.86 -4.80
N THR A 223 -30.47 -21.17 -5.61
CA THR A 223 -29.49 -22.21 -5.26
C THR A 223 -28.15 -21.58 -4.91
N ILE A 224 -27.64 -21.87 -3.71
CA ILE A 224 -26.27 -21.50 -3.32
C ILE A 224 -25.37 -22.71 -3.56
N GLY A 225 -24.23 -22.48 -4.22
CA GLY A 225 -23.26 -23.52 -4.53
C GLY A 225 -21.96 -22.93 -5.06
N ASN A 226 -21.23 -23.73 -5.85
CA ASN A 226 -20.00 -23.28 -6.49
C ASN A 226 -20.20 -21.99 -7.28
N GLU A 227 -19.22 -21.11 -7.26
CA GLU A 227 -19.33 -19.81 -7.92
C GLU A 227 -18.05 -19.42 -8.65
N LEU A 228 -18.22 -18.65 -9.72
CA LEU A 228 -17.15 -17.91 -10.37
C LEU A 228 -17.11 -16.52 -9.74
N THR A 229 -15.98 -16.16 -9.12
CA THR A 229 -15.75 -14.85 -8.50
C THR A 229 -14.97 -13.94 -9.44
N TRP A 230 -15.27 -12.65 -9.40
CA TRP A 230 -14.53 -11.66 -10.15
C TRP A 230 -14.41 -10.36 -9.36
N GLY A 231 -13.37 -9.59 -9.65
CA GLY A 231 -13.13 -8.30 -9.00
C GLY A 231 -12.29 -7.38 -9.86
N LEU A 232 -12.56 -6.09 -9.79
CA LEU A 232 -11.81 -5.02 -10.39
C LEU A 232 -11.49 -4.00 -9.31
N ALA A 233 -10.26 -3.49 -9.31
CA ALA A 233 -9.84 -2.49 -8.34
C ALA A 233 -9.03 -1.38 -9.01
N ALA A 234 -9.11 -0.19 -8.45
CA ALA A 234 -8.26 0.94 -8.80
C ALA A 234 -7.80 1.62 -7.51
N GLN A 235 -6.49 1.74 -7.35
CA GLN A 235 -5.86 2.51 -6.30
C GLN A 235 -5.28 3.78 -6.93
N ILE A 236 -5.76 4.92 -6.44
CA ILE A 236 -5.39 6.25 -6.91
C ILE A 236 -4.75 6.99 -5.75
N PRO A 237 -3.51 7.49 -5.89
CA PRO A 237 -2.91 8.33 -4.87
C PRO A 237 -3.74 9.61 -4.71
N PHE A 238 -4.13 9.91 -3.48
CA PHE A 238 -4.84 11.14 -3.17
C PHE A 238 -3.84 12.31 -3.12
N PHE A 239 -4.31 13.56 -3.08
CA PHE A 239 -3.48 14.78 -3.10
C PHE A 239 -2.37 14.88 -2.02
N THR A 240 -2.25 13.89 -1.12
CA THR A 240 -1.20 13.74 -0.12
C THR A 240 -0.53 12.36 -0.23
N PRO A 241 0.79 12.23 -0.02
CA PRO A 241 1.53 10.98 -0.24
C PRO A 241 1.16 9.85 0.73
N ASN A 242 0.48 10.16 1.83
CA ASN A 242 0.13 9.21 2.90
C ASN A 242 -1.30 8.69 2.78
N ILE A 243 -2.08 9.15 1.81
CA ILE A 243 -3.48 8.73 1.62
C ILE A 243 -3.64 8.15 0.22
N ASP A 244 -4.09 6.90 0.17
CA ASP A 244 -4.51 6.26 -1.06
C ASP A 244 -6.03 6.13 -1.09
N THR A 245 -6.63 6.42 -2.24
CA THR A 245 -8.05 6.15 -2.49
C THR A 245 -8.17 4.83 -3.24
N ILE A 246 -9.03 3.95 -2.75
CA ILE A 246 -9.26 2.62 -3.34
C ILE A 246 -10.70 2.54 -3.78
N PHE A 247 -10.93 2.13 -5.02
CA PHE A 247 -12.22 1.75 -5.55
C PHE A 247 -12.19 0.28 -5.91
N GLU A 248 -13.23 -0.48 -5.54
CA GLU A 248 -13.39 -1.88 -5.92
C GLU A 248 -14.79 -2.13 -6.44
N LEU A 249 -14.89 -2.93 -7.50
CA LEU A 249 -16.13 -3.52 -7.96
C LEU A 249 -15.92 -5.03 -8.01
N ASN A 250 -16.71 -5.80 -7.27
CA ASN A 250 -16.56 -7.25 -7.24
C ASN A 250 -17.92 -7.95 -7.21
N GLY A 251 -17.93 -9.20 -7.66
CA GLY A 251 -19.14 -10.00 -7.65
C GLY A 251 -18.87 -11.49 -7.81
N ALA A 252 -19.95 -12.26 -7.83
CA ALA A 252 -19.90 -13.70 -8.01
C ALA A 252 -21.07 -14.19 -8.86
N ILE A 253 -20.83 -15.24 -9.64
CA ILE A 253 -21.84 -15.89 -10.48
C ILE A 253 -21.98 -17.33 -9.99
N GLY A 254 -23.17 -17.71 -9.52
CA GLY A 254 -23.47 -19.09 -9.12
C GLY A 254 -23.44 -20.05 -10.31
N LEU A 255 -22.83 -21.22 -10.13
CA LEU A 255 -22.69 -22.28 -11.14
C LEU A 255 -23.64 -23.46 -10.89
N ALA A 256 -24.54 -23.34 -9.91
CA ALA A 256 -25.46 -24.42 -9.56
C ALA A 256 -26.47 -24.68 -10.70
N THR A 257 -26.75 -25.97 -10.96
CA THR A 257 -27.68 -26.42 -12.00
C THR A 257 -29.08 -26.55 -11.39
N LYS A 258 -30.04 -25.72 -11.81
CA LYS A 258 -31.43 -25.83 -11.33
C LYS A 258 -32.01 -27.19 -11.70
N THR A 259 -32.44 -27.94 -10.68
CA THR A 259 -33.26 -29.14 -10.81
C THR A 259 -34.71 -28.69 -10.69
N GLU A 260 -35.31 -28.17 -11.77
CA GLU A 260 -36.76 -27.92 -11.99
C GLU A 260 -36.98 -26.97 -13.19
N GLY A 261 -36.54 -27.37 -14.40
CA GLY A 261 -36.99 -26.75 -15.67
C GLY A 261 -36.49 -25.34 -16.02
N VAL A 262 -35.97 -24.55 -15.07
CA VAL A 262 -35.44 -23.20 -15.36
C VAL A 262 -33.92 -23.25 -15.51
N ARG A 263 -33.41 -23.26 -16.75
CA ARG A 263 -31.97 -23.13 -17.01
C ARG A 263 -31.60 -21.66 -17.16
N GLY A 264 -30.67 -21.14 -16.35
CA GLY A 264 -30.08 -19.82 -16.56
C GLY A 264 -29.68 -19.08 -15.28
N ILE A 265 -28.90 -18.02 -15.45
CA ILE A 265 -28.54 -17.04 -14.40
C ILE A 265 -29.76 -16.13 -14.17
N VAL A 266 -30.26 -16.04 -12.93
CA VAL A 266 -31.32 -15.10 -12.57
C VAL A 266 -30.71 -13.80 -12.07
N ALA A 267 -31.24 -12.65 -12.50
CA ALA A 267 -30.71 -11.33 -12.18
C ALA A 267 -30.62 -11.01 -10.66
N GLY A 268 -31.34 -11.73 -9.80
CA GLY A 268 -31.28 -11.62 -8.33
C GLY A 268 -30.39 -12.65 -7.62
N GLU A 269 -29.61 -13.46 -8.36
CA GLU A 269 -28.69 -14.46 -7.78
C GLU A 269 -27.21 -14.03 -7.87
N VAL A 270 -26.92 -12.94 -8.58
CA VAL A 270 -25.56 -12.44 -8.83
C VAL A 270 -25.29 -11.26 -7.91
N PRO A 271 -24.57 -11.43 -6.78
CA PRO A 271 -24.19 -10.34 -5.92
C PRO A 271 -23.06 -9.53 -6.58
N VAL A 272 -23.28 -8.23 -6.74
CA VAL A 272 -22.30 -7.24 -7.19
C VAL A 272 -22.24 -6.12 -6.17
N GLU A 273 -21.04 -5.74 -5.74
CA GLU A 273 -20.80 -4.69 -4.75
C GLU A 273 -19.76 -3.70 -5.28
N LEU A 274 -20.05 -2.41 -5.17
CA LEU A 274 -19.11 -1.32 -5.39
C LEU A 274 -18.65 -0.77 -4.03
N LYS A 275 -17.34 -0.63 -3.84
CA LYS A 275 -16.72 -0.11 -2.61
C LYS A 275 -15.79 1.05 -2.92
N GLY A 276 -15.76 2.02 -2.01
CA GLY A 276 -14.78 3.11 -1.96
C GLY A 276 -14.17 3.20 -0.58
N ALA A 277 -12.84 3.36 -0.51
CA ALA A 277 -12.11 3.48 0.75
C ALA A 277 -10.97 4.49 0.66
N LEU A 278 -10.64 5.07 1.80
CA LEU A 278 -9.42 5.81 2.04
C LEU A 278 -8.51 4.98 2.93
N ARG A 279 -7.26 4.82 2.51
CA ARG A 279 -6.20 4.19 3.29
C ARG A 279 -5.19 5.25 3.71
N TYR A 280 -5.18 5.59 4.99
CA TYR A 280 -4.22 6.50 5.60
C TYR A 280 -3.05 5.74 6.22
N ARG A 281 -1.84 6.03 5.75
CA ARG A 281 -0.58 5.49 6.26
C ARG A 281 -0.07 6.40 7.37
N MET A 282 -0.25 6.00 8.63
CA MET A 282 0.02 6.83 9.82
C MET A 282 1.51 6.92 10.18
N ARG A 283 2.21 5.81 10.06
CA ARG A 283 3.65 5.64 10.26
C ARG A 283 4.12 4.69 9.17
N GLU A 284 5.44 4.51 9.06
CA GLU A 284 6.01 3.53 8.13
C GLU A 284 5.23 2.21 8.23
N ASN A 285 5.08 1.62 9.41
CA ASN A 285 4.53 0.29 9.64
C ASN A 285 3.02 0.16 9.91
N MET A 286 2.21 1.21 9.75
CA MET A 286 0.79 1.18 10.18
C MET A 286 -0.15 1.88 9.20
N ALA A 287 -1.25 1.21 8.87
CA ALA A 287 -2.29 1.73 8.00
C ALA A 287 -3.66 1.67 8.68
N PHE A 288 -4.42 2.75 8.53
CA PHE A 288 -5.83 2.83 8.84
C PHE A 288 -6.60 2.90 7.53
N THR A 289 -7.63 2.07 7.37
CA THR A 289 -8.51 2.05 6.20
C THR A 289 -9.92 2.33 6.66
N ALA A 290 -10.62 3.25 6.01
CA ALA A 290 -12.05 3.47 6.25
C ALA A 290 -12.76 3.59 4.91
N GLY A 291 -13.92 2.97 4.79
CA GLY A 291 -14.66 2.97 3.54
C GLY A 291 -16.11 2.56 3.70
N MET A 292 -16.79 2.58 2.56
CA MET A 292 -18.18 2.20 2.43
C MET A 292 -18.38 1.46 1.11
N GLY A 293 -19.47 0.72 1.01
CA GLY A 293 -19.88 0.04 -0.20
C GLY A 293 -21.39 0.02 -0.36
N ALA A 294 -21.83 -0.26 -1.58
CA ALA A 294 -23.22 -0.43 -1.93
C ALA A 294 -23.37 -1.64 -2.85
N GLY A 295 -24.38 -2.47 -2.59
CA GLY A 295 -24.82 -3.51 -3.50
C GLY A 295 -25.42 -2.87 -4.75
N LEU A 296 -25.01 -3.35 -5.92
CA LEU A 296 -25.59 -2.94 -7.21
C LEU A 296 -26.70 -3.89 -7.68
N THR A 297 -26.95 -4.94 -6.91
CA THR A 297 -27.84 -6.06 -7.21
C THR A 297 -28.36 -6.66 -5.91
N ASP A 298 -29.55 -7.25 -5.92
CA ASP A 298 -30.17 -7.90 -4.75
C ASP A 298 -29.66 -9.34 -4.52
N GLY A 299 -28.46 -9.66 -4.99
CA GLY A 299 -27.88 -11.00 -4.89
C GLY A 299 -27.48 -11.36 -3.45
N ILE A 300 -27.64 -12.63 -3.07
CA ILE A 300 -27.34 -13.10 -1.71
C ILE A 300 -25.89 -12.77 -1.31
N GLY A 301 -25.74 -12.01 -0.22
CA GLY A 301 -24.47 -11.53 0.32
C GLY A 301 -24.02 -10.16 -0.21
N ALA A 302 -24.76 -9.54 -1.13
CA ALA A 302 -24.61 -8.13 -1.48
C ALA A 302 -25.55 -7.29 -0.60
N PRO A 303 -25.02 -6.48 0.33
CA PRO A 303 -25.85 -5.62 1.17
C PRO A 303 -26.30 -4.37 0.43
N ASP A 304 -27.41 -3.76 0.85
CA ASP A 304 -27.86 -2.45 0.35
C ASP A 304 -26.74 -1.41 0.54
N TYR A 305 -26.14 -1.41 1.72
CA TYR A 305 -24.91 -0.69 1.99
C TYR A 305 -24.04 -1.39 3.05
N ARG A 306 -22.74 -1.09 2.99
CA ARG A 306 -21.74 -1.51 3.98
C ARG A 306 -20.91 -0.33 4.42
N VAL A 307 -20.53 -0.31 5.70
CA VAL A 307 -19.47 0.56 6.21
C VAL A 307 -18.40 -0.33 6.85
N PHE A 308 -17.14 0.01 6.66
CA PHE A 308 -16.03 -0.75 7.24
C PHE A 308 -14.88 0.14 7.67
N VAL A 309 -14.21 -0.29 8.72
CA VAL A 309 -12.96 0.29 9.21
C VAL A 309 -11.95 -0.83 9.42
N GLY A 310 -10.71 -0.57 9.06
CA GLY A 310 -9.61 -1.50 9.13
C GLY A 310 -8.40 -0.85 9.74
N PHE A 311 -7.66 -1.62 10.51
CA PHE A 311 -6.39 -1.21 11.08
C PHE A 311 -5.40 -2.35 10.93
N GLY A 312 -4.25 -2.07 10.34
CA GLY A 312 -3.24 -3.07 10.04
C GLY A 312 -1.84 -2.55 10.27
N GLY A 313 -1.00 -3.39 10.85
CA GLY A 313 0.44 -3.17 10.94
C GLY A 313 1.16 -4.06 9.93
N GLN A 314 2.09 -3.46 9.20
CA GLN A 314 3.10 -4.17 8.42
C GLN A 314 4.42 -3.98 9.16
N TRP A 315 4.89 -4.97 9.91
CA TRP A 315 6.21 -4.90 10.55
C TRP A 315 7.24 -5.34 9.52
N VAL A 316 7.60 -4.40 8.67
CA VAL A 316 8.39 -4.61 7.46
C VAL A 316 9.88 -4.60 7.79
N THR A 317 10.55 -5.72 7.50
CA THR A 317 11.97 -5.77 7.10
C THR A 317 12.07 -6.01 5.58
N GLY A 318 11.28 -5.29 4.78
CA GLY A 318 11.27 -5.37 3.33
C GLY A 318 9.99 -4.83 2.66
N GLY A 319 10.01 -3.55 2.23
CA GLY A 319 9.16 -3.09 1.14
C GLY A 319 7.73 -2.63 1.46
N TRP A 320 7.56 -1.31 1.46
CA TRP A 320 6.29 -0.59 1.39
C TRP A 320 5.66 -0.71 0.00
N LEU A 321 4.34 -0.62 -0.09
CA LEU A 321 3.68 -0.07 -1.28
C LEU A 321 3.49 1.42 -1.01
N ASN A 322 4.59 2.18 -1.10
CA ASN A 322 4.54 3.63 -1.09
C ASN A 322 4.46 4.06 -2.55
N THR A 323 3.33 4.64 -2.94
CA THR A 323 3.20 5.50 -4.13
C THR A 323 3.97 6.79 -3.90
N ASP A 324 5.25 6.68 -3.50
CA ASP A 324 6.18 7.77 -3.46
C ASP A 324 6.68 7.95 -4.89
N TYR A 325 6.17 8.97 -5.58
CA TYR A 325 6.67 9.36 -6.90
C TYR A 325 8.15 9.79 -6.87
N ALA A 326 8.77 9.84 -5.69
CA ALA A 326 10.14 10.28 -5.47
C ALA A 326 11.00 9.31 -4.62
N SER A 327 10.50 8.16 -4.17
CA SER A 327 11.32 7.18 -3.45
C SER A 327 11.25 5.78 -4.06
N PRO A 328 12.36 5.03 -4.12
CA PRO A 328 12.48 3.77 -4.85
C PRO A 328 11.88 2.59 -4.06
N THR A 329 10.71 2.79 -3.45
CA THR A 329 10.08 1.79 -2.57
C THR A 329 8.89 1.11 -3.23
N PHE A 330 9.22 0.45 -4.33
CA PHE A 330 8.91 -0.92 -4.67
C PHE A 330 10.24 -1.42 -5.27
N ARG A 331 10.56 -2.71 -5.41
CA ARG A 331 11.66 -3.04 -6.34
C ARG A 331 11.37 -2.61 -7.80
N GLY A 332 10.30 -1.85 -8.05
CA GLY A 332 10.14 -0.99 -9.21
C GLY A 332 11.27 0.02 -9.36
N ARG A 333 12.33 -0.43 -10.02
CA ARG A 333 12.86 0.36 -11.13
C ARG A 333 11.68 0.65 -12.07
N LEU A 334 10.96 1.75 -11.85
CA LEU A 334 10.88 2.70 -12.94
C LEU A 334 12.29 3.26 -13.02
N GLN A 335 13.17 2.51 -13.69
CA GLN A 335 14.43 3.03 -14.15
C GLN A 335 14.02 4.30 -14.88
N SER A 336 14.37 5.47 -14.32
CA SER A 336 14.46 6.66 -15.17
C SER A 336 15.20 6.16 -16.40
N CYS A 337 14.56 6.28 -17.58
CA CYS A 337 15.15 5.75 -18.79
C CYS A 337 16.61 6.21 -18.81
N PRO A 338 17.59 5.32 -19.01
CA PRO A 338 18.99 5.64 -18.82
C PRO A 338 19.28 7.00 -19.47
N GLU A 339 19.86 7.95 -18.76
CA GLU A 339 20.14 9.26 -19.35
C GLU A 339 21.31 9.10 -20.35
N GLY A 340 21.11 9.52 -21.59
CA GLY A 340 22.09 9.43 -22.67
C GLY A 340 21.53 9.92 -24.01
N ASP A 341 22.42 10.27 -24.95
CA ASP A 341 22.02 10.60 -26.32
C ASP A 341 21.66 9.31 -27.07
N PHE A 342 20.36 9.07 -27.24
CA PHE A 342 19.83 7.95 -28.02
C PHE A 342 19.62 8.36 -29.47
N ALA A 343 19.78 7.40 -30.39
CA ALA A 343 19.42 7.62 -31.77
C ALA A 343 17.92 8.00 -31.90
N PRO A 344 17.53 8.88 -32.84
CA PRO A 344 16.13 9.29 -33.05
C PRO A 344 15.16 8.13 -33.36
N ASP A 345 15.69 6.97 -33.73
CA ASP A 345 14.96 5.75 -34.08
C ASP A 345 15.10 4.61 -33.03
N ALA A 346 15.56 4.93 -31.82
CA ALA A 346 15.73 3.92 -30.77
C ALA A 346 14.42 3.18 -30.48
N MET A 347 14.45 1.84 -30.56
CA MET A 347 13.33 0.99 -30.16
C MET A 347 13.02 1.21 -28.68
N LEU A 348 11.72 1.25 -28.36
CA LEU A 348 11.24 1.35 -26.99
C LEU A 348 11.06 -0.06 -26.41
N ASP A 349 11.44 -0.25 -25.16
CA ASP A 349 11.13 -1.46 -24.41
C ASP A 349 9.64 -1.51 -24.00
N ALA A 350 9.26 -2.57 -23.30
CA ALA A 350 7.89 -2.78 -22.81
C ALA A 350 7.40 -1.69 -21.81
N TRP A 351 8.30 -0.82 -21.36
CA TRP A 351 8.07 0.26 -20.40
C TRP A 351 8.13 1.65 -21.05
N GLY A 352 8.34 1.72 -22.37
CA GLY A 352 8.44 2.97 -23.11
C GLY A 352 9.79 3.68 -22.99
N CYS A 353 10.86 2.97 -22.57
CA CYS A 353 12.22 3.49 -22.48
C CYS A 353 13.07 3.08 -23.71
N PRO A 354 13.98 3.96 -24.20
CA PRO A 354 14.89 3.63 -25.30
C PRO A 354 15.85 2.49 -24.93
N THR A 355 15.99 1.49 -25.81
CA THR A 355 16.90 0.36 -25.57
C THR A 355 18.37 0.75 -25.76
N PRO A 356 19.29 0.35 -24.86
CA PRO A 356 20.71 0.73 -24.91
C PRO A 356 21.54 0.05 -26.03
N GLU A 357 20.96 -0.77 -26.91
CA GLU A 357 21.69 -1.45 -28.00
C GLU A 357 22.21 -0.51 -29.10
N ARG A 358 21.85 0.78 -29.07
CA ARG A 358 22.39 1.83 -29.94
C ARG A 358 22.76 3.08 -29.15
N VAL A 359 23.81 2.98 -28.33
CA VAL A 359 24.51 4.17 -27.84
C VAL A 359 25.26 4.78 -29.02
N ILE A 360 25.13 6.10 -29.24
CA ILE A 360 26.03 6.82 -30.15
C ILE A 360 27.44 6.69 -29.56
N ALA A 361 28.24 5.76 -30.09
CA ALA A 361 29.62 5.62 -29.68
C ALA A 361 30.38 6.87 -30.14
N ALA A 362 30.54 7.83 -29.23
CA ALA A 362 31.44 8.96 -29.43
C ALA A 362 32.88 8.42 -29.43
N VAL A 363 33.35 8.02 -30.62
CA VAL A 363 34.78 7.87 -30.89
C VAL A 363 35.36 9.28 -31.03
N PRO A 364 36.40 9.65 -30.27
CA PRO A 364 37.10 10.91 -30.50
C PRO A 364 38.05 10.72 -31.68
N GLU A 365 37.69 11.23 -32.86
CA GLU A 365 38.65 11.48 -33.93
C GLU A 365 38.82 12.98 -34.16
N ASP A 366 39.98 13.43 -33.72
CA ASP A 366 40.70 14.61 -34.16
C ASP A 366 40.62 14.82 -35.69
N ARG A 367 39.87 15.84 -36.16
CA ARG A 367 40.12 16.57 -37.43
C ARG A 367 39.56 18.01 -37.39
N THR A 368 40.51 18.93 -37.30
CA THR A 368 40.69 20.18 -38.07
C THR A 368 39.52 20.85 -38.82
N VAL A 369 39.60 22.19 -38.80
CA VAL A 369 39.12 23.21 -39.77
C VAL A 369 37.73 23.80 -39.52
N ASP A 370 37.75 24.97 -38.88
CA ASP A 370 37.32 26.24 -39.48
C ASP A 370 36.01 26.22 -40.28
N THR A 371 34.89 26.61 -39.66
CA THR A 371 33.93 27.51 -40.32
C THR A 371 33.06 28.22 -39.29
N MET A 372 33.34 29.51 -39.08
CA MET A 372 32.32 30.44 -38.62
C MET A 372 31.27 30.62 -39.71
N LEU A 373 29.99 30.38 -39.39
CA LEU A 373 28.86 30.87 -40.19
C LEU A 373 27.75 31.36 -39.27
N ASN A 374 27.95 32.61 -38.85
CA ASN A 374 26.98 33.71 -38.94
C ASN A 374 25.51 33.30 -39.18
N VAL A 375 24.67 33.44 -38.15
CA VAL A 375 23.22 33.61 -38.27
C VAL A 375 22.80 34.85 -37.46
N PRO A 376 22.10 35.83 -38.04
CA PRO A 376 21.74 37.10 -37.40
C PRO A 376 20.61 36.96 -36.37
N PRO A 377 20.42 37.93 -35.46
CA PRO A 377 19.47 37.81 -34.36
C PRO A 377 18.04 38.02 -34.87
N GLN A 378 17.13 37.09 -34.58
CA GLN A 378 15.69 37.33 -34.76
C GLN A 378 15.03 37.65 -33.42
N LYS A 379 14.59 38.91 -33.31
CA LYS A 379 13.58 39.35 -32.35
C LYS A 379 12.24 38.73 -32.71
N VAL A 380 11.64 38.01 -31.76
CA VAL A 380 10.19 37.76 -31.74
C VAL A 380 9.66 38.13 -30.36
N VAL A 381 8.71 39.05 -30.35
CA VAL A 381 7.83 39.44 -29.23
C VAL A 381 6.45 39.65 -29.89
N PRO A 382 5.26 39.39 -29.29
CA PRO A 382 4.89 38.68 -28.04
C PRO A 382 3.69 37.69 -28.17
N ARG A 383 3.45 36.88 -27.11
CA ARG A 383 2.12 36.77 -26.47
C ARG A 383 2.35 36.50 -24.97
N PRO A 384 1.66 37.19 -24.04
CA PRO A 384 1.82 36.88 -22.61
C PRO A 384 1.31 35.45 -22.35
N PRO A 385 2.12 34.56 -21.76
CA PRO A 385 1.64 33.26 -21.32
C PRO A 385 0.65 33.48 -20.18
N VAL A 386 -0.53 32.88 -20.29
CA VAL A 386 -1.43 32.67 -19.14
C VAL A 386 -0.62 31.92 -18.08
N GLU A 387 -0.55 32.46 -16.86
CA GLU A 387 0.14 31.77 -15.76
C GLU A 387 -0.53 30.40 -15.54
N PRO A 388 0.18 29.28 -15.72
CA PRO A 388 -0.30 28.00 -15.24
C PRO A 388 -0.37 28.06 -13.70
N PRO A 389 -1.37 27.42 -13.06
CA PRO A 389 -1.44 27.37 -11.60
C PRO A 389 -0.09 26.85 -11.07
N LYS A 390 0.54 27.59 -10.16
CA LYS A 390 1.81 27.25 -9.52
C LYS A 390 1.76 25.80 -9.03
N ARG A 391 2.34 24.89 -9.79
CA ARG A 391 2.72 23.57 -9.30
C ARG A 391 3.82 23.80 -8.27
N THR A 392 3.48 23.62 -7.01
CA THR A 392 4.47 23.64 -5.93
C THR A 392 5.32 22.38 -6.06
N VAL A 393 6.50 22.51 -6.67
CA VAL A 393 7.58 21.54 -6.55
C VAL A 393 7.86 21.36 -5.04
N PRO A 394 8.00 20.12 -4.53
CA PRO A 394 8.35 19.91 -3.12
C PRO A 394 9.64 20.69 -2.80
N GLU A 395 9.61 21.43 -1.70
CA GLU A 395 10.70 22.31 -1.29
C GLU A 395 11.90 21.44 -0.88
N ARG A 396 12.99 21.46 -1.66
CA ARG A 396 14.22 20.69 -1.38
C ARG A 396 14.93 21.12 -0.09
N VAL A 397 14.50 22.25 0.47
CA VAL A 397 15.06 22.88 1.65
C VAL A 397 13.93 23.23 2.61
N ILE A 398 13.98 22.71 3.84
CA ILE A 398 13.02 23.01 4.89
C ILE A 398 13.73 23.84 5.96
N VAL A 399 13.24 25.06 6.22
CA VAL A 399 13.81 25.94 7.25
C VAL A 399 13.11 25.67 8.58
N THR A 400 13.88 25.42 9.62
CA THR A 400 13.40 25.30 11.00
C THR A 400 13.99 26.42 11.86
N ASP A 401 13.58 26.52 13.12
CA ASP A 401 14.14 27.51 14.06
C ASP A 401 15.64 27.32 14.31
N LYS A 402 16.16 26.10 14.13
CA LYS A 402 17.53 25.73 14.55
C LYS A 402 18.41 25.23 13.40
N SER A 403 17.86 24.93 12.25
CA SER A 403 18.62 24.37 11.12
C SER A 403 17.89 24.53 9.79
N ILE A 404 18.66 24.40 8.71
CA ILE A 404 18.17 24.27 7.35
C ILE A 404 18.31 22.79 6.96
N ILE A 405 17.19 22.09 6.83
CA ILE A 405 17.15 20.66 6.50
C ILE A 405 17.10 20.52 4.98
N ILE A 406 18.06 19.77 4.44
CA ILE A 406 18.12 19.43 3.00
C ILE A 406 17.52 18.04 2.79
N THR A 407 16.74 17.86 1.72
CA THR A 407 16.18 16.55 1.35
C THR A 407 17.15 15.71 0.52
N GLU A 408 18.21 16.33 -0.01
CA GLU A 408 19.23 15.72 -0.87
C GLU A 408 20.64 15.89 -0.27
N GLN A 409 21.55 14.94 -0.54
CA GLN A 409 22.91 14.97 -0.01
C GLN A 409 23.82 15.87 -0.87
N VAL A 410 24.75 16.59 -0.21
CA VAL A 410 25.84 17.29 -0.92
C VAL A 410 26.92 16.27 -1.28
N HIS A 411 27.18 16.10 -2.57
CA HIS A 411 28.10 15.13 -3.12
C HIS A 411 29.43 15.77 -3.52
N PHE A 412 30.52 15.04 -3.27
CA PHE A 412 31.88 15.46 -3.56
C PHE A 412 32.61 14.40 -4.39
N ALA A 413 33.59 14.84 -5.18
CA ALA A 413 34.53 13.93 -5.83
C ALA A 413 35.27 13.06 -4.80
N VAL A 414 35.60 11.83 -5.18
CA VAL A 414 36.21 10.83 -4.29
C VAL A 414 37.54 11.35 -3.74
N GLY A 415 37.66 11.43 -2.42
CA GLY A 415 38.86 11.90 -1.73
C GLY A 415 39.13 13.42 -1.82
N LYS A 416 38.24 14.19 -2.45
CA LYS A 416 38.41 15.63 -2.68
C LYS A 416 37.27 16.47 -2.07
N GLU A 417 37.47 17.78 -2.10
CA GLU A 417 36.52 18.84 -1.74
C GLU A 417 35.72 19.42 -2.92
N ASP A 418 35.93 18.90 -4.14
CA ASP A 418 35.21 19.33 -5.34
C ASP A 418 33.74 18.89 -5.25
N ILE A 419 32.81 19.85 -5.26
CA ILE A 419 31.36 19.60 -5.25
C ILE A 419 30.94 19.11 -6.64
N LEU A 420 30.15 18.03 -6.69
CA LEU A 420 29.65 17.49 -7.95
C LEU A 420 28.47 18.32 -8.50
N PRO A 421 28.30 18.44 -9.83
CA PRO A 421 27.25 19.27 -10.43
C PRO A 421 25.83 18.98 -9.94
N GLN A 422 25.54 17.72 -9.61
CA GLN A 422 24.25 17.29 -9.06
C GLN A 422 23.88 17.97 -7.72
N SER A 423 24.84 18.53 -7.00
CA SER A 423 24.61 19.22 -5.72
C SER A 423 24.46 20.73 -5.84
N PHE A 424 24.70 21.33 -7.01
CA PHE A 424 24.49 22.76 -7.23
C PHE A 424 23.03 23.18 -7.03
N PRO A 425 22.02 22.44 -7.54
CA PRO A 425 20.64 22.88 -7.41
C PRO A 425 20.13 22.98 -5.96
N ILE A 426 20.58 22.10 -5.05
CA ILE A 426 20.24 22.16 -3.62
C ILE A 426 21.00 23.29 -2.92
N LEU A 427 22.26 23.54 -3.27
CA LEU A 427 23.05 24.64 -2.71
C LEU A 427 22.50 26.02 -3.15
N ASP A 428 21.99 26.12 -4.38
CA ASP A 428 21.30 27.32 -4.87
C ASP A 428 20.01 27.61 -4.08
N ASP A 429 19.27 26.57 -3.68
CA ASP A 429 18.10 26.73 -2.81
C ASP A 429 18.49 27.25 -1.43
N ILE A 430 19.58 26.74 -0.85
CA ILE A 430 20.10 27.24 0.43
C ILE A 430 20.52 28.71 0.31
N ALA A 431 21.15 29.09 -0.80
CA ALA A 431 21.50 30.48 -1.08
C ALA A 431 20.25 31.37 -1.14
N ARG A 432 19.21 30.94 -1.88
CA ARG A 432 17.90 31.62 -1.94
C ARG A 432 17.23 31.72 -0.57
N VAL A 433 17.31 30.67 0.25
CA VAL A 433 16.78 30.68 1.62
C VAL A 433 17.50 31.72 2.47
N MET A 434 18.83 31.78 2.41
CA MET A 434 19.61 32.77 3.15
C MET A 434 19.34 34.20 2.70
N GLU A 435 19.06 34.40 1.41
CA GLU A 435 18.66 35.70 0.84
C GLU A 435 17.26 36.13 1.33
N ARG A 436 16.28 35.22 1.27
CA ARG A 436 14.89 35.48 1.71
C ARG A 436 14.72 35.60 3.22
N ASN A 437 15.68 35.09 3.99
CA ASN A 437 15.64 35.08 5.44
C ASN A 437 16.80 35.91 6.03
N PRO A 438 16.79 37.24 5.90
CA PRO A 438 17.83 38.11 6.44
C PRO A 438 17.96 38.03 7.96
N GLN A 439 16.93 37.54 8.67
CA GLN A 439 16.96 37.29 10.10
C GLN A 439 17.88 36.12 10.53
N ILE A 440 18.28 35.24 9.61
CA ILE A 440 19.29 34.20 9.89
C ILE A 440 20.66 34.88 9.88
N ASP A 441 21.17 35.22 11.05
CA ASP A 441 22.38 36.03 11.16
C ASP A 441 23.65 35.20 11.06
N LEU A 442 23.65 33.97 11.58
CA LEU A 442 24.78 33.04 11.47
C LEU A 442 24.32 31.60 11.22
N LEU A 443 24.71 31.04 10.06
CA LEU A 443 24.51 29.66 9.66
C LEU A 443 25.87 28.92 9.70
N ARG A 444 25.93 27.79 10.41
CA ARG A 444 27.08 26.89 10.46
C ARG A 444 26.88 25.70 9.51
N ILE A 445 27.89 25.45 8.69
CA ILE A 445 28.00 24.33 7.77
C ILE A 445 28.89 23.28 8.43
N GLU A 446 28.32 22.12 8.75
CA GLU A 446 29.01 21.04 9.45
C GLU A 446 29.33 19.89 8.49
N GLY A 447 30.62 19.60 8.28
CA GLY A 447 31.07 18.47 7.46
C GLY A 447 31.31 17.22 8.29
N HIS A 448 30.81 16.07 7.82
CA HIS A 448 30.98 14.76 8.48
C HIS A 448 31.53 13.71 7.51
N THR A 449 32.36 12.80 8.04
CA THR A 449 32.91 11.65 7.31
C THR A 449 32.53 10.34 8.00
N ASP A 450 32.71 9.22 7.30
CA ASP A 450 32.57 7.90 7.89
C ASP A 450 33.82 7.47 8.68
N SER A 451 33.84 6.22 9.14
CA SER A 451 34.95 5.62 9.87
C SER A 451 36.12 5.16 9.00
N VAL A 452 36.09 5.36 7.68
CA VAL A 452 37.13 4.87 6.77
C VAL A 452 38.21 5.94 6.62
N GLY A 453 39.46 5.58 6.89
CA GLY A 453 40.61 6.50 6.86
C GLY A 453 41.14 6.88 8.24
N ARG A 454 42.19 7.70 8.27
CA ARG A 454 42.79 8.20 9.52
C ARG A 454 41.99 9.38 10.05
N ASP A 455 41.86 9.48 11.38
CA ASP A 455 41.06 10.52 12.06
C ASP A 455 41.46 11.93 11.65
N GLN A 456 42.77 12.20 11.63
CA GLN A 456 43.31 13.49 11.21
C GLN A 456 42.96 13.82 9.75
N SER A 457 43.11 12.85 8.84
CA SER A 457 42.78 13.02 7.43
C SER A 457 41.27 13.23 7.20
N ASN A 458 40.44 12.56 7.99
CA ASN A 458 38.99 12.69 7.94
C ASN A 458 38.52 14.04 8.50
N LEU A 459 39.15 14.52 9.57
CA LEU A 459 38.90 15.85 10.12
C LEU A 459 39.24 16.94 9.08
N GLU A 460 40.44 16.89 8.50
CA GLU A 460 40.88 17.84 7.49
C GLU A 460 40.00 17.80 6.22
N LEU A 461 39.63 16.61 5.74
CA LEU A 461 38.75 16.46 4.58
C LEU A 461 37.35 17.03 4.86
N SER A 462 36.80 16.74 6.04
CA SER A 462 35.50 17.28 6.43
C SER A 462 35.49 18.81 6.53
N GLN A 463 36.59 19.41 7.02
CA GLN A 463 36.76 20.85 7.08
C GLN A 463 36.84 21.45 5.68
N ARG A 464 37.70 20.91 4.79
CA ARG A 464 37.82 21.40 3.41
C ARG A 464 36.50 21.34 2.63
N ARG A 465 35.70 20.30 2.87
CA ARG A 465 34.36 20.16 2.27
C ARG A 465 33.38 21.21 2.79
N ALA A 466 33.36 21.45 4.10
CA ALA A 466 32.54 22.52 4.68
C ALA A 466 32.96 23.91 4.15
N ASP A 467 34.27 24.13 4.00
CA ASP A 467 34.81 25.36 3.41
C ASP A 467 34.45 25.52 1.92
N SER A 468 34.44 24.41 1.17
CA SER A 468 34.03 24.38 -0.24
C SER A 468 32.55 24.79 -0.39
N VAL A 469 31.68 24.25 0.46
CA VAL A 469 30.25 24.63 0.49
C VAL A 469 30.07 26.10 0.89
N LYS A 470 30.83 26.58 1.89
CA LYS A 470 30.82 28.00 2.28
C LYS A 470 31.23 28.90 1.13
N ARG A 471 32.26 28.52 0.37
CA ARG A 471 32.73 29.26 -0.80
C ARG A 471 31.65 29.33 -1.88
N TYR A 472 31.04 28.19 -2.21
CA TYR A 472 29.94 28.13 -3.17
C TYR A 472 28.79 29.08 -2.79
N LEU A 473 28.32 29.04 -1.53
CA LEU A 473 27.25 29.93 -1.06
C LEU A 473 27.66 31.41 -1.10
N THR A 474 28.94 31.71 -0.86
CA THR A 474 29.46 33.08 -0.94
C THR A 474 29.46 33.61 -2.38
N GLU A 475 29.83 32.77 -3.34
CA GLU A 475 29.77 33.08 -4.78
C GLU A 475 28.32 33.25 -5.27
N HIS A 476 27.35 32.67 -4.56
CA HIS A 476 25.91 32.77 -4.85
C HIS A 476 25.20 33.77 -3.92
N ASN A 477 25.86 34.90 -3.65
CA ASN A 477 25.32 36.08 -2.95
C ASN A 477 24.98 35.91 -1.45
N VAL A 478 25.44 34.86 -0.77
CA VAL A 478 25.34 34.78 0.70
C VAL A 478 26.55 35.46 1.34
N ALA A 479 26.35 36.53 2.12
CA ALA A 479 27.45 37.25 2.74
C ALA A 479 28.30 36.33 3.64
N ALA A 480 29.62 36.26 3.41
CA ALA A 480 30.54 35.38 4.13
C ALA A 480 30.50 35.51 5.67
N ARG A 481 30.15 36.71 6.18
CA ARG A 481 29.96 36.96 7.62
C ARG A 481 28.80 36.19 8.25
N ARG A 482 27.84 35.74 7.44
CA ARG A 482 26.66 34.95 7.85
C ARG A 482 26.93 33.44 7.81
N LEU A 483 28.13 33.03 7.44
CA LEU A 483 28.50 31.62 7.23
C LEU A 483 29.71 31.24 8.09
N GLU A 484 29.58 30.15 8.84
CA GLU A 484 30.67 29.45 9.53
C GLU A 484 30.81 28.04 8.94
N SER A 485 32.02 27.51 8.82
CA SER A 485 32.27 26.14 8.33
C SER A 485 33.11 25.37 9.35
N VAL A 486 32.66 24.18 9.73
CA VAL A 486 33.33 23.33 10.73
C VAL A 486 33.33 21.87 10.27
N GLY A 487 34.50 21.26 10.23
CA GLY A 487 34.66 19.82 10.01
C GLY A 487 34.65 19.04 11.32
N TYR A 488 33.80 18.02 11.43
CA TYR A 488 33.73 17.14 12.60
C TYR A 488 34.40 15.78 12.38
N GLY A 489 34.92 15.51 11.18
CA GLY A 489 35.42 14.19 10.80
C GLY A 489 34.41 13.10 11.12
N ARG A 490 34.86 12.04 11.79
CA ARG A 490 34.02 10.88 12.16
C ARG A 490 33.41 10.96 13.57
N VAL A 491 33.54 12.08 14.28
CA VAL A 491 33.26 12.18 15.73
C VAL A 491 31.76 12.21 16.05
N LYS A 492 30.91 12.51 15.07
CA LYS A 492 29.44 12.55 15.22
C LYS A 492 28.73 11.69 14.16
N PRO A 493 28.80 10.34 14.23
CA PRO A 493 28.07 9.46 13.33
C PRO A 493 26.57 9.47 13.68
N ILE A 494 25.71 9.46 12.65
CA ILE A 494 24.25 9.35 12.80
C ILE A 494 23.74 7.94 12.47
N ALA A 495 24.59 7.10 11.89
CA ALA A 495 24.28 5.74 11.51
C ALA A 495 25.49 4.81 11.76
N ASP A 496 25.24 3.50 11.72
CA ASP A 496 26.26 2.49 11.98
C ASP A 496 27.35 2.49 10.89
N ASN A 497 28.60 2.69 11.32
CA ASN A 497 29.76 2.69 10.44
C ASN A 497 30.15 1.28 9.94
N ALA A 498 29.62 0.21 10.53
CA ALA A 498 29.86 -1.16 10.07
C ALA A 498 29.19 -1.45 8.71
N THR A 499 28.06 -0.79 8.41
CA THR A 499 27.29 -1.00 7.17
C THR A 499 27.68 -0.01 6.07
N LYS A 500 27.54 -0.41 4.80
CA LYS A 500 27.84 0.47 3.66
C LYS A 500 26.86 1.65 3.61
N GLU A 501 25.62 1.36 3.97
CA GLU A 501 24.48 2.27 4.03
C GLU A 501 24.67 3.30 5.16
N GLY A 502 25.08 2.86 6.34
CA GLY A 502 25.35 3.77 7.46
C GLY A 502 26.58 4.64 7.23
N ARG A 503 27.62 4.12 6.57
CA ARG A 503 28.75 4.95 6.09
C ARG A 503 28.31 6.01 5.09
N ALA A 504 27.42 5.68 4.15
CA ALA A 504 26.89 6.65 3.20
C ALA A 504 26.11 7.78 3.90
N LYS A 505 25.28 7.45 4.90
CA LYS A 505 24.57 8.43 5.74
C LYS A 505 25.52 9.30 6.58
N ASN A 506 26.64 8.75 7.04
CA ASN A 506 27.62 9.50 7.83
C ASN A 506 28.44 10.50 7.01
N ARG A 507 28.59 10.31 5.70
CA ARG A 507 29.30 11.21 4.76
C ARG A 507 28.47 12.43 4.34
N ARG A 508 27.99 13.22 5.29
CA ARG A 508 26.99 14.28 5.05
C ARG A 508 27.49 15.68 5.37
N VAL A 509 26.69 16.68 4.96
CA VAL A 509 26.84 18.08 5.36
C VAL A 509 25.53 18.52 6.03
N GLU A 510 25.63 19.20 7.17
CA GLU A 510 24.48 19.77 7.89
C GLU A 510 24.56 21.30 7.92
N PHE A 511 23.41 21.96 8.09
CA PHE A 511 23.29 23.41 8.12
C PHE A 511 22.55 23.84 9.38
N ASN A 512 23.27 24.32 10.39
CA ASN A 512 22.73 24.67 11.71
C ASN A 512 22.68 26.19 11.90
N ILE A 513 21.54 26.72 12.33
CA ILE A 513 21.35 28.14 12.61
C ILE A 513 21.84 28.41 14.04
N LEU A 514 22.90 29.21 14.17
CA LEU A 514 23.49 29.54 15.47
C LEU A 514 22.94 30.82 16.08
N ARG A 515 22.59 31.78 15.23
CA ARG A 515 22.09 33.08 15.66
C ARG A 515 21.04 33.59 14.69
N THR A 516 19.92 34.03 15.24
CA THR A 516 18.90 34.80 14.54
C THR A 516 18.84 36.20 15.13
N THR A 517 18.61 37.20 14.31
CA THR A 517 18.29 38.55 14.76
C THR A 517 16.78 38.64 14.94
N GLU A 518 16.31 38.70 16.19
CA GLU A 518 14.89 38.94 16.47
C GLU A 518 14.46 40.27 15.83
N ARG A 519 13.33 40.25 15.10
CA ARG A 519 12.68 41.49 14.67
C ARG A 519 12.21 42.22 15.92
N ARG A 520 12.78 43.40 16.19
CA ARG A 520 12.10 44.42 17.01
C ARG A 520 10.88 44.95 16.28
#